data_AF-B7P6C9-F1
#
_entry.id   AF-B7P6C9-F1
#
_cell.length_a   1.000
_cell.length_b   1.000
_cell.length_c   1.000
_cell.angle_alpha   90.00
_cell.angle_beta   90.00
_cell.angle_gamma   90.00
#
_symmetry.space_group_name_H-M   'P 1'
#
loop_
_entity.id
_entity.type
_entity.pdbx_description
1 polymer ?
#
loop_
_entity_poly.entity_id
_entity_poly.type
_entity_poly.pdbx_seq_one_letter_code
_entity_poly.pdbx_strand_id
1 'polypeptide(L)'
;LWGLGVATQKTDLNRVPLGQDLDSCVLTSDATVLCNREVLHKLQPTIQEGDVIGVSYDHLELNFYLNGADLHAPVTGVKGEVYPVLYVDDGAILDAVFTSFYHSPPPGFEQIMVEQSLL
;
A
#
# COMPACT_ATOMS: atom_id res chain seq x y z
N LEU A 1 -14.56 -5.88 1.12
CA LEU A 1 -13.17 -5.96 1.66
C LEU A 1 -12.22 -5.18 0.75
N TRP A 2 -11.19 -4.52 1.26
CA TRP A 2 -10.14 -3.92 0.41
C TRP A 2 -8.78 -3.90 1.11
N GLY A 3 -7.71 -3.72 0.34
CA GLY A 3 -6.38 -3.46 0.87
C GLY A 3 -5.44 -2.93 -0.19
N LEU A 4 -4.35 -2.29 0.24
CA LEU A 4 -3.35 -1.68 -0.65
C LEU A 4 -1.96 -1.71 -0.02
N GLY A 5 -0.93 -1.65 -0.86
CA GLY A 5 0.46 -1.61 -0.41
C GLY A 5 1.42 -1.95 -1.54
N VAL A 6 2.37 -2.84 -1.29
CA VAL A 6 3.37 -3.28 -2.27
C VAL A 6 3.40 -4.80 -2.42
N ALA A 7 3.67 -5.28 -3.62
CA ALA A 7 3.83 -6.71 -3.90
C ALA A 7 4.85 -6.98 -5.01
N THR A 8 5.50 -8.15 -4.98
CA THR A 8 6.29 -8.66 -6.10
C THR A 8 5.37 -9.24 -7.18
N GLN A 9 5.90 -9.49 -8.38
CA GLN A 9 5.16 -10.14 -9.47
C GLN A 9 4.77 -11.60 -9.17
N LYS A 10 5.26 -12.20 -8.08
CA LYS A 10 4.97 -13.60 -7.70
C LYS A 10 3.68 -13.74 -6.88
N THR A 11 3.16 -12.64 -6.35
CA THR A 11 1.94 -12.61 -5.55
C THR A 11 0.75 -13.14 -6.36
N ASP A 12 -0.03 -14.05 -5.78
CA ASP A 12 -1.26 -14.54 -6.40
C ASP A 12 -2.39 -13.52 -6.20
N LEU A 13 -2.58 -12.64 -7.20
CA LEU A 13 -3.59 -11.59 -7.17
C LEU A 13 -5.04 -12.10 -7.14
N ASN A 14 -5.29 -13.41 -7.32
CA ASN A 14 -6.62 -14.00 -7.20
C ASN A 14 -6.96 -14.44 -5.77
N ARG A 15 -6.00 -14.36 -4.84
CA ARG A 15 -6.18 -14.77 -3.44
C ARG A 15 -6.19 -13.57 -2.52
N VAL A 16 -7.38 -13.03 -2.28
CA VAL A 16 -7.61 -11.96 -1.30
C VAL A 16 -8.04 -12.54 0.05
N PRO A 17 -7.66 -11.94 1.20
CA PRO A 17 -6.79 -10.77 1.33
C PRO A 17 -5.31 -11.06 1.03
N LEU A 18 -4.61 -10.07 0.47
CA LEU A 18 -3.14 -10.11 0.32
C LEU A 18 -2.43 -9.97 1.67
N GLY A 19 -1.09 -10.06 1.67
CA GLY A 19 -0.26 -10.08 2.88
C GLY A 19 -0.17 -11.47 3.52
N GLN A 20 -0.68 -12.51 2.85
CA GLN A 20 -0.69 -13.91 3.30
C GLN A 20 0.44 -14.75 2.68
N ASP A 21 1.36 -14.10 1.97
CA ASP A 21 2.53 -14.68 1.32
C ASP A 21 3.78 -13.83 1.58
N LEU A 22 4.93 -14.33 1.12
CA LEU A 22 6.21 -13.63 1.24
C LEU A 22 6.37 -12.47 0.25
N ASP A 23 5.42 -12.32 -0.66
CA ASP A 23 5.52 -11.49 -1.84
C ASP A 23 4.64 -10.24 -1.75
N SER A 24 3.84 -10.07 -0.69
CA SER A 24 2.96 -8.92 -0.50
C SER A 24 2.97 -8.36 0.92
N CYS A 25 2.87 -7.03 1.00
CA CYS A 25 2.77 -6.23 2.22
C CYS A 25 1.69 -5.18 2.04
N VAL A 26 0.62 -5.25 2.84
CA VAL A 26 -0.59 -4.44 2.61
C VAL A 26 -1.18 -3.88 3.92
N LEU A 27 -1.74 -2.68 3.82
CA LEU A 27 -2.73 -2.15 4.75
C LEU A 27 -4.12 -2.62 4.32
N THR A 28 -4.87 -3.18 5.24
CA THR A 28 -6.21 -3.73 5.00
C THR A 28 -7.31 -2.79 5.50
N SER A 29 -8.54 -3.01 5.02
CA SER A 29 -9.71 -2.19 5.35
C SER A 29 -10.09 -2.13 6.83
N ASP A 30 -9.62 -3.08 7.65
CA ASP A 30 -9.76 -3.08 9.12
C ASP A 30 -8.60 -2.37 9.84
N ALA A 31 -7.81 -1.57 9.10
CA ALA A 31 -6.67 -0.81 9.60
C ALA A 31 -5.56 -1.68 10.18
N THR A 32 -5.33 -2.86 9.57
CA THR A 32 -4.26 -3.78 9.95
C THR A 32 -3.18 -3.80 8.86
N VAL A 33 -1.90 -3.80 9.26
CA VAL A 33 -0.78 -3.94 8.32
C VAL A 33 -0.28 -5.38 8.36
N LEU A 34 -0.37 -6.07 7.23
CA LEU A 34 -0.01 -7.48 7.09
C LEU A 34 1.13 -7.67 6.08
N CYS A 35 2.10 -8.49 6.46
CA CYS A 35 3.17 -8.98 5.60
C CYS A 35 3.48 -10.43 5.99
N ASN A 36 3.64 -11.34 5.03
CA ASN A 36 4.04 -12.72 5.33
C ASN A 36 3.18 -13.42 6.39
N ARG A 37 1.86 -13.22 6.36
CA ARG A 37 0.87 -13.74 7.33
C ARG A 37 1.00 -13.18 8.75
N GLU A 38 1.93 -12.26 8.97
CA GLU A 38 2.13 -11.60 10.26
C GLU A 38 1.41 -10.26 10.27
N VAL A 39 0.66 -10.04 11.34
CA VAL A 39 0.10 -8.72 11.65
C VAL A 39 1.21 -7.90 12.29
N LEU A 40 1.78 -6.99 11.52
CA LEU A 40 2.88 -6.13 11.98
C LEU A 40 2.35 -4.98 12.83
N HIS A 41 1.27 -4.36 12.38
CA HIS A 41 0.64 -3.23 13.07
C HIS A 41 -0.88 -3.35 13.05
N LYS A 42 -1.50 -2.84 14.10
CA LYS A 42 -2.95 -2.62 14.15
C LYS A 42 -3.19 -1.17 14.50
N LEU A 43 -3.67 -0.41 13.53
CA LEU A 43 -3.81 1.04 13.64
C LEU A 43 -5.07 1.38 14.42
N GLN A 44 -5.01 2.49 15.17
CA GLN A 44 -6.15 3.02 15.91
C GLN A 44 -7.20 3.76 15.06
N PRO A 45 -6.82 4.60 14.06
CA PRO A 45 -7.82 5.32 13.29
C PRO A 45 -8.65 4.36 12.43
N THR A 46 -9.96 4.62 12.37
CA THR A 46 -10.86 3.94 11.43
C THR A 46 -10.76 4.59 10.07
N ILE A 47 -10.57 3.80 9.02
CA ILE A 47 -10.55 4.28 7.64
C ILE A 47 -11.98 4.22 7.08
N GLN A 48 -12.45 5.32 6.52
CA GLN A 48 -13.82 5.49 6.02
C GLN A 48 -13.87 5.76 4.53
N GLU A 49 -15.06 5.62 3.93
CA GLU A 49 -15.29 6.01 2.54
C GLU A 49 -15.02 7.51 2.36
N GLY A 50 -14.26 7.85 1.31
CA GLY A 50 -13.80 9.20 1.03
C GLY A 50 -12.44 9.56 1.63
N ASP A 51 -11.88 8.73 2.52
CA ASP A 51 -10.51 8.92 3.00
C ASP A 51 -9.49 8.65 1.89
N VAL A 52 -8.38 9.39 1.94
CA VAL A 52 -7.24 9.22 1.04
C VAL A 52 -6.11 8.53 1.78
N ILE A 53 -5.71 7.35 1.30
CA ILE A 53 -4.55 6.64 1.80
C ILE A 53 -3.32 6.97 0.95
N GLY A 54 -2.31 7.56 1.60
CA GLY A 54 -0.99 7.75 1.01
C GLY A 54 -0.09 6.56 1.31
N VAL A 55 0.80 6.25 0.36
CA VAL A 55 1.82 5.19 0.52
C VAL A 55 3.16 5.75 0.08
N SER A 56 4.21 5.52 0.88
CA SER A 56 5.59 5.82 0.49
C SER A 56 6.46 4.57 0.68
N TYR A 57 7.43 4.39 -0.20
CA TYR A 57 8.37 3.27 -0.14
C TYR A 57 9.72 3.65 -0.74
N ASP A 58 10.81 3.45 0.00
CA ASP A 58 12.19 3.86 -0.37
C ASP A 58 13.17 2.67 -0.46
N HIS A 59 12.65 1.46 -0.64
CA HIS A 59 13.37 0.18 -0.54
C HIS A 59 13.79 -0.27 0.87
N LEU A 60 13.81 0.62 1.86
CA LEU A 60 14.08 0.27 3.25
C LEU A 60 12.77 0.14 4.05
N GLU A 61 11.88 1.11 3.88
CA GLU A 61 10.70 1.29 4.70
C GLU A 61 9.46 1.59 3.85
N LEU A 62 8.37 0.89 4.14
CA LEU A 62 7.03 1.14 3.63
C LEU A 62 6.23 1.86 4.71
N ASN A 63 5.68 3.02 4.37
CA ASN A 63 4.87 3.84 5.28
C ASN A 63 3.50 4.14 4.68
N PHE A 64 2.52 4.31 5.56
CA PHE A 64 1.13 4.59 5.22
C PHE A 64 0.68 5.90 5.86
N TYR A 65 -0.14 6.65 5.13
CA TYR A 65 -0.67 7.94 5.55
C TYR A 65 -2.19 7.94 5.40
N LEU A 66 -2.90 8.57 6.33
CA LEU A 66 -4.34 8.78 6.25
C LEU A 66 -4.61 10.27 6.15
N ASN A 67 -5.22 10.71 5.04
CA ASN A 67 -5.54 12.12 4.77
C ASN A 67 -4.32 13.05 4.93
N GLY A 68 -3.15 12.56 4.50
CA GLY A 68 -1.87 13.27 4.58
C GLY A 68 -1.13 13.18 5.93
N ALA A 69 -1.74 12.58 6.96
CA ALA A 69 -1.09 12.35 8.25
C ALA A 69 -0.44 10.96 8.31
N ASP A 70 0.80 10.90 8.81
CA ASP A 70 1.54 9.65 9.01
C ASP A 70 0.84 8.75 10.04
N LEU A 71 0.67 7.46 9.72
CA LEU A 71 0.09 6.47 10.61
C LEU A 71 1.10 5.90 11.62
N HIS A 72 2.38 6.28 11.50
CA HIS A 72 3.49 5.92 12.39
C HIS A 72 3.65 4.40 12.57
N ALA A 73 3.45 3.66 11.47
CA ALA A 73 3.46 2.21 11.43
C ALA A 73 4.38 1.70 10.30
N PRO A 74 5.69 1.97 10.37
CA PRO A 74 6.62 1.59 9.33
C PRO A 74 6.74 0.07 9.21
N VAL A 75 6.87 -0.39 7.97
CA VAL A 75 7.17 -1.79 7.63
C VAL A 75 8.56 -1.84 7.01
N THR A 76 9.43 -2.68 7.57
CA THR A 76 10.78 -2.93 7.05
C THR A 76 10.90 -4.34 6.48
N GLY A 77 11.96 -4.57 5.70
CA GLY A 77 12.31 -5.93 5.27
C GLY A 77 11.45 -6.48 4.11
N VAL A 78 10.75 -5.61 3.39
CA VAL A 78 10.17 -5.94 2.07
C VAL A 78 11.30 -6.32 1.12
N LYS A 79 11.19 -7.47 0.45
CA LYS A 79 12.26 -8.03 -0.40
C LYS A 79 11.84 -8.12 -1.86
N GLY A 80 12.82 -7.91 -2.73
CA GLY A 80 12.66 -8.04 -4.17
C GLY A 80 12.17 -6.77 -4.83
N GLU A 81 11.97 -6.85 -6.14
CA GLU A 81 11.34 -5.79 -6.91
C GLU A 81 9.83 -5.81 -6.66
N VAL A 82 9.30 -4.70 -6.18
CA VAL A 82 7.91 -4.56 -5.78
C VAL A 82 7.21 -3.46 -6.56
N TYR A 83 5.91 -3.62 -6.69
CA TYR A 83 5.00 -2.71 -7.38
C TYR A 83 3.86 -2.32 -6.45
N PRO A 84 3.26 -1.14 -6.63
CA PRO A 84 2.00 -0.82 -5.96
C PRO A 84 0.96 -1.90 -6.25
N VAL A 85 0.27 -2.35 -5.21
CA VAL A 85 -0.80 -3.34 -5.32
C VAL A 85 -2.03 -2.85 -4.58
N LEU A 86 -3.19 -3.15 -5.13
CA LEU A 86 -4.48 -2.97 -4.48
C LEU A 86 -5.38 -4.15 -4.81
N TYR A 87 -6.28 -4.48 -3.90
CA TYR A 87 -7.32 -5.47 -4.12
C TYR A 87 -8.63 -5.00 -3.51
N VAL A 88 -9.73 -5.43 -4.13
CA VAL A 88 -11.09 -5.12 -3.69
C VAL A 88 -11.94 -6.38 -3.80
N ASP A 89 -12.91 -6.49 -2.89
CA ASP A 89 -13.96 -7.51 -2.87
C ASP A 89 -15.21 -6.93 -2.18
N ASP A 90 -16.34 -7.65 -2.20
CA ASP A 90 -17.63 -7.22 -1.63
C ASP A 90 -18.15 -5.89 -2.17
N GLY A 91 -17.85 -5.57 -3.43
CA GLY A 91 -18.30 -4.32 -4.08
C GLY A 91 -17.56 -3.05 -3.62
N ALA A 92 -16.43 -3.18 -2.90
CA ALA A 92 -15.57 -2.05 -2.61
C ALA A 92 -15.00 -1.43 -3.90
N ILE A 93 -14.86 -0.12 -3.92
CA ILE A 93 -14.30 0.65 -5.04
C ILE A 93 -13.13 1.47 -4.50
N LEU A 94 -12.00 1.42 -5.19
CA LEU A 94 -10.82 2.23 -4.90
C LEU A 94 -10.38 2.95 -6.18
N ASP A 95 -10.14 4.26 -6.06
CA ASP A 95 -9.53 5.07 -7.10
C ASP A 95 -8.02 5.21 -6.81
N ALA A 96 -7.19 4.73 -7.73
CA ALA A 96 -5.73 4.83 -7.60
C ALA A 96 -5.21 6.10 -8.27
N VAL A 97 -4.46 6.90 -7.52
CA VAL A 97 -3.83 8.13 -8.01
C VAL A 97 -2.31 7.96 -7.93
N PHE A 98 -1.65 7.99 -9.09
CA PHE A 98 -0.19 7.90 -9.20
C PHE A 98 0.49 9.24 -9.52
N THR A 99 -0.29 10.27 -9.85
CA THR A 99 0.16 11.63 -10.19
C THR A 99 -0.85 12.65 -9.70
N SER A 100 -0.43 13.90 -9.45
CA SER A 100 -1.35 14.97 -9.02
C SER A 100 -2.11 14.62 -7.72
N PHE A 101 -1.36 14.22 -6.69
CA PHE A 101 -1.89 13.76 -5.41
C PHE A 101 -2.76 14.79 -4.67
N TYR A 102 -3.76 14.31 -3.94
CA TYR A 102 -4.59 15.13 -3.04
C TYR A 102 -3.83 15.72 -1.85
N HIS A 103 -2.78 15.03 -1.41
CA HIS A 103 -1.87 15.47 -0.36
C HIS A 103 -0.44 15.46 -0.90
N SER A 104 0.38 16.44 -0.48
CA SER A 104 1.77 16.50 -0.90
C SER A 104 2.54 15.24 -0.47
N PRO A 105 3.41 14.68 -1.34
CA PRO A 105 4.30 13.61 -0.96
C PRO A 105 5.15 13.99 0.27
N PRO A 106 5.48 13.02 1.14
CA PRO A 106 6.43 13.23 2.22
C PRO A 106 7.79 13.72 1.69
N PRO A 107 8.59 14.45 2.50
CA PRO A 107 9.91 14.91 2.07
C PRO A 107 10.80 13.77 1.56
N GLY A 108 11.41 13.96 0.39
CA GLY A 108 12.27 12.96 -0.24
C GLY A 108 11.54 11.94 -1.12
N PHE A 109 10.21 11.98 -1.17
CA PHE A 109 9.40 11.15 -2.06
C PHE A 109 8.80 11.97 -3.19
N GLU A 110 8.66 11.33 -4.35
CA GLU A 110 7.99 11.88 -5.52
C GLU A 110 7.03 10.85 -6.11
N GLN A 111 6.25 11.26 -7.11
CA GLN A 111 5.36 10.35 -7.82
C GLN A 111 6.14 9.24 -8.54
N ILE A 112 5.49 8.08 -8.69
CA ILE A 112 6.08 6.98 -9.46
C ILE A 112 6.24 7.45 -10.92
N MET A 113 7.48 7.41 -11.40
CA MET A 113 7.76 7.70 -12.80
C MET A 113 7.49 6.47 -13.65
N VAL A 114 6.62 6.60 -14.65
CA VAL A 114 6.44 5.57 -15.65
C VAL A 114 7.57 5.72 -16.67
N GLU A 115 8.52 4.78 -16.70
CA GLU A 115 9.49 4.72 -17.78
C GLU A 115 8.76 4.42 -19.09
N GLN A 116 8.82 5.36 -20.04
CA GLN A 116 8.50 5.07 -21.43
C GLN A 116 9.67 4.31 -22.04
N SER A 117 9.50 3.01 -22.28
CA SER A 117 10.41 2.31 -23.19
C SER A 117 10.28 2.92 -24.57
N LEU A 118 11.32 3.60 -25.05
CA LEU A 118 11.41 4.20 -26.38
C LEU A 118 11.72 3.17 -27.48
N LEU A 119 11.29 1.91 -27.29
CA LEU A 119 11.57 0.81 -28.22
C LEU A 119 10.47 0.65 -29.27
#